data_AF-A0A2R6GF22-F1
#
_entry.id   AF-A0A2R6GF22-F1
#
_cell.length_a   1.000
_cell.length_b   1.000
_cell.length_c   1.000
_cell.angle_alpha   90.00
_cell.angle_beta   90.00
_cell.angle_gamma   90.00
#
_symmetry.space_group_name_H-M   'P 1'
#
loop_
_entity.id
_entity.type
_entity.pdbx_description
1 polymer ?
#
loop_
_entity_poly.entity_id
_entity_poly.type
_entity_poly.pdbx_seq_one_letter_code
_entity_poly.pdbx_strand_id
1 'polypeptide(L)'
;MNDLLWLSAAAGLFVLLHVAVAAYLYRSAAADGPDHAGEYVPAQADERPTDPADRRVPCPTCGVPNDPSYRFCRRCVADLSAGLSSSTGGDGGKRLGS
;
A
#
# COMPACT_ATOMS: atom_id res chain seq x y z
N MET A 1 42.48 24.98 1.49
CA MET A 1 42.32 24.02 2.60
C MET A 1 40.96 24.15 3.26
N ASN A 2 40.43 25.36 3.47
CA ASN A 2 39.05 25.56 3.94
C ASN A 2 37.97 25.00 3.02
N ASP A 3 38.12 25.08 1.69
CA ASP A 3 37.12 24.57 0.75
C ASP A 3 36.97 23.04 0.81
N LEU A 4 38.09 22.31 0.94
CA LEU A 4 38.08 20.86 1.09
C LEU A 4 37.44 20.43 2.43
N LEU A 5 37.69 21.18 3.50
CA LEU A 5 37.06 20.96 4.81
C LEU A 5 35.56 21.27 4.80
N TRP A 6 35.15 22.30 4.07
CA TRP A 6 33.73 22.64 3.93
C TRP A 6 32.98 21.59 3.10
N LEU A 7 33.56 21.15 1.97
CA LEU A 7 32.97 20.10 1.13
C LEU A 7 32.86 18.76 1.88
N SER A 8 33.88 18.39 2.66
CA SER A 8 33.82 17.15 3.45
C SER A 8 32.79 17.24 4.58
N ALA A 9 32.65 18.40 5.23
CA ALA A 9 31.61 18.62 6.23
C ALA A 9 30.20 18.57 5.63
N ALA A 10 29.99 19.20 4.47
CA ALA A 10 28.71 19.17 3.76
C ALA A 10 28.35 17.75 3.31
N ALA A 11 29.31 17.01 2.75
CA ALA A 11 29.13 15.60 2.38
C ALA A 11 28.82 14.73 3.60
N GLY A 12 29.54 14.95 4.72
CA GLY A 12 29.28 14.25 5.99
C GLY A 12 27.87 14.51 6.50
N LEU A 13 27.41 15.76 6.51
CA LEU A 13 26.05 16.13 6.92
C LEU A 13 24.99 15.47 6.02
N PHE A 14 25.22 15.46 4.71
CA PHE A 14 24.31 14.82 3.76
C PHE A 14 24.19 13.32 4.01
N VAL A 15 25.31 12.63 4.24
CA VAL A 15 25.32 11.19 4.59
C VAL A 15 24.61 10.95 5.92
N LEU A 16 24.87 11.77 6.94
CA LEU A 16 24.21 11.66 8.24
C LEU A 16 22.68 11.86 8.13
N LEU A 17 22.23 12.81 7.30
CA LEU A 17 20.81 13.01 7.03
C LEU A 17 20.17 11.77 6.41
N HIS A 18 20.83 11.15 5.43
CA HIS A 18 20.33 9.93 4.79
C HIS A 18 20.27 8.76 5.77
N VAL A 19 21.30 8.59 6.61
CA VAL A 19 21.32 7.56 7.65
C VAL A 19 20.19 7.80 8.67
N ALA A 20 19.95 9.05 9.06
CA ALA A 20 18.86 9.39 9.97
C ALA A 20 17.48 9.09 9.37
N VAL A 21 17.25 9.43 8.10
CA VAL A 21 16.01 9.10 7.38
C VAL A 21 15.84 7.58 7.25
N ALA A 22 16.89 6.85 6.87
CA ALA A 22 16.84 5.40 6.77
C ALA A 22 16.55 4.74 8.13
N ALA A 23 17.20 5.20 9.20
CA ALA A 23 16.95 4.74 10.56
C ALA A 23 15.52 5.09 11.03
N TYR A 24 15.01 6.26 10.64
CA TYR A 24 13.63 6.69 10.91
C TYR A 24 12.60 5.76 10.24
N LEU A 25 12.82 5.41 8.98
CA LEU A 25 11.91 4.52 8.25
C LEU A 25 12.02 3.08 8.74
N TYR A 26 13.22 2.64 9.12
CA TYR A 26 13.43 1.31 9.70
C TYR A 26 12.72 1.18 11.05
N ARG A 27 12.88 2.17 11.93
CA ARG A 27 12.20 2.15 13.24
C ARG A 27 10.69 2.29 13.12
N SER A 28 10.18 3.05 12.15
CA SER A 28 8.72 3.15 11.95
C SER A 28 8.15 1.82 11.47
N ALA A 29 8.80 1.17 10.51
CA ALA A 29 8.41 -0.16 10.07
C ALA A 29 8.52 -1.22 11.17
N ALA A 30 9.46 -1.07 12.12
CA ALA A 30 9.56 -1.93 13.29
C ALA A 30 8.54 -1.58 14.39
N ALA A 31 8.11 -0.31 14.48
CA ALA A 31 7.07 0.17 15.40
C ALA A 31 5.66 -0.17 14.91
N ASP A 32 5.47 -0.33 13.59
CA ASP A 32 4.32 -1.00 12.97
C ASP A 32 4.33 -2.53 13.23
N GLY A 33 4.84 -2.93 14.41
CA GLY A 33 4.83 -4.30 14.90
C GLY A 33 3.38 -4.81 15.07
N PRO A 34 3.20 -6.14 15.03
CA PRO A 34 1.90 -6.78 14.93
C PRO A 34 1.03 -6.37 16.11
N ASP A 35 -0.22 -6.05 15.80
CA ASP A 35 -1.37 -5.88 16.68
C ASP A 35 -1.09 -6.07 18.17
N HIS A 36 -1.40 -5.02 18.93
CA HIS A 36 -1.55 -5.01 20.38
C HIS A 36 -2.20 -6.30 20.93
N ALA A 37 -1.40 -7.31 21.20
CA ALA A 37 -1.75 -8.42 22.07
C ALA A 37 -1.68 -7.90 23.51
N GLY A 38 -2.74 -7.25 23.99
CA GLY A 38 -2.77 -6.89 25.42
C GLY A 38 -3.80 -5.92 25.97
N GLU A 39 -4.82 -5.46 25.24
CA GLU A 39 -5.89 -4.69 25.88
C GLU A 39 -7.26 -5.09 25.30
N TYR A 40 -8.04 -5.83 26.09
CA TYR A 40 -9.44 -6.11 25.77
C TYR A 40 -10.25 -4.82 26.00
N VAL A 41 -10.45 -4.04 24.94
CA VAL A 41 -11.40 -2.93 24.91
C VAL A 41 -12.71 -3.46 24.30
N PRO A 42 -13.84 -3.44 25.03
CA PRO A 42 -15.08 -4.04 24.53
C PRO A 42 -15.65 -3.23 23.37
N ALA A 43 -16.26 -3.97 22.45
CA ALA A 43 -16.81 -3.53 21.17
C ALA A 43 -17.43 -2.12 21.17
N GLN A 44 -16.78 -1.20 20.46
CA GLN A 44 -17.44 -0.02 19.91
C GLN A 44 -17.44 -0.15 18.40
N ALA A 45 -18.64 0.03 17.84
CA ALA A 45 -19.02 -0.33 16.49
C ALA A 45 -18.16 0.34 15.42
N ASP A 46 -17.84 -0.46 14.40
CA ASP A 46 -17.65 -0.13 12.99
C ASP A 46 -17.34 1.33 12.63
N GLU A 47 -16.05 1.67 12.65
CA GLU A 47 -15.50 2.63 11.71
C GLU A 47 -14.16 2.08 11.23
N ARG A 48 -14.22 1.06 10.36
CA ARG A 48 -13.06 0.50 9.68
C ARG A 48 -12.52 1.55 8.70
N PRO A 49 -11.33 2.13 8.91
CA PRO A 49 -10.66 2.86 7.84
C PRO A 49 -10.40 1.82 6.75
N THR A 50 -11.05 1.96 5.60
CA THR A 50 -10.77 1.11 4.44
C THR A 50 -9.38 1.48 3.95
N ASP A 51 -8.37 0.74 4.42
CA ASP A 51 -7.00 0.87 3.94
C ASP A 51 -6.99 0.77 2.40
N PRO A 52 -6.47 1.78 1.68
CA PRO A 52 -6.35 1.72 0.23
C PRO A 52 -5.53 0.53 -0.27
N ALA A 53 -4.70 -0.10 0.58
CA ALA A 53 -3.92 -1.28 0.25
C ALA A 53 -4.77 -2.54 -0.02
N ASP A 54 -6.03 -2.57 0.44
CA ASP A 54 -6.93 -3.72 0.29
C ASP A 54 -7.72 -3.70 -1.04
N ARG A 55 -7.49 -2.71 -1.90
CA ARG A 55 -8.17 -2.57 -3.20
C ARG A 55 -7.44 -3.24 -4.37
N ARG A 56 -6.63 -4.28 -4.11
CA ARG A 56 -5.90 -4.97 -5.18
C ARG A 56 -6.86 -5.72 -6.10
N VAL A 57 -6.68 -5.56 -7.41
CA VAL A 57 -7.48 -6.26 -8.43
C VAL A 57 -6.68 -7.42 -9.04
N PRO A 58 -7.21 -8.65 -9.06
CA PRO A 58 -6.53 -9.77 -9.69
C PRO A 58 -6.59 -9.63 -11.22
N CYS A 59 -5.47 -9.93 -11.89
CA CYS A 59 -5.45 -9.98 -13.34
C CYS A 59 -6.31 -11.14 -13.87
N PRO A 60 -7.24 -10.92 -14.81
CA PRO A 60 -8.11 -11.98 -15.34
C PRO A 60 -7.34 -13.03 -16.17
N THR A 61 -6.13 -12.69 -16.64
CA THR A 61 -5.31 -13.57 -17.48
C THR A 61 -4.34 -14.43 -16.67
N CYS A 62 -3.72 -13.88 -15.62
CA CYS A 62 -2.65 -14.57 -14.89
C CYS A 62 -2.81 -14.57 -13.36
N GLY A 63 -3.89 -14.00 -12.83
CA GLY A 63 -4.21 -14.01 -11.40
C GLY A 63 -3.36 -13.12 -10.50
N VAL A 64 -2.37 -12.39 -11.04
CA VAL A 64 -1.52 -11.51 -10.21
C VAL A 64 -2.34 -10.37 -9.62
N PRO A 65 -2.19 -10.05 -8.32
CA PRO A 65 -2.79 -8.86 -7.74
C PRO A 65 -2.09 -7.59 -8.25
N ASN A 66 -2.87 -6.65 -8.77
CA ASN A 66 -2.42 -5.36 -9.30
C ASN A 66 -3.07 -4.22 -8.52
N ASP A 67 -2.45 -3.03 -8.59
CA ASP A 67 -3.08 -1.80 -8.12
C ASP A 67 -4.24 -1.43 -9.06
N PRO A 68 -5.40 -0.98 -8.55
CA PRO A 68 -6.55 -0.63 -9.40
C PRO A 68 -6.29 0.57 -10.31
N SER A 69 -5.26 1.38 -10.04
CA SER A 69 -4.81 2.46 -10.93
C SER A 69 -4.04 1.95 -12.16
N TYR A 70 -3.62 0.67 -12.19
CA TYR A 70 -2.87 0.12 -13.30
C TYR A 70 -3.79 -0.22 -14.48
N ARG A 71 -3.43 0.29 -15.66
CA ARG A 71 -4.09 -0.07 -16.92
C ARG A 71 -3.73 -1.49 -17.40
N PHE A 72 -2.51 -1.94 -17.12
CA PHE A 72 -1.97 -3.21 -17.58
C PHE A 72 -1.44 -4.05 -16.43
N CYS A 73 -1.53 -5.37 -16.57
CA CYS A 73 -0.96 -6.30 -15.60
C CYS A 73 0.57 -6.17 -15.52
N ARG A 74 1.10 -6.02 -14.30
CA ARG A 74 2.54 -5.94 -14.02
C ARG A 74 3.35 -7.19 -14.37
N ARG A 75 2.69 -8.31 -14.68
CA ARG A 75 3.34 -9.59 -15.01
C ARG A 75 3.15 -9.99 -16.47
N CYS A 76 1.91 -10.01 -16.96
CA CYS A 76 1.58 -10.54 -18.28
C CYS A 76 1.09 -9.47 -19.27
N VAL A 77 1.13 -8.18 -18.91
CA VAL A 77 0.73 -7.02 -19.72
C VAL A 77 -0.71 -7.03 -20.26
N ALA A 78 -1.57 -7.94 -19.80
CA ALA A 78 -2.99 -7.94 -20.14
C ALA A 78 -3.71 -6.68 -19.63
N ASP A 79 -4.68 -6.17 -20.39
CA ASP A 79 -5.48 -4.99 -20.02
C ASP A 79 -6.39 -5.31 -18.82
N LEU A 80 -6.33 -4.49 -17.78
CA LEU A 80 -7.09 -4.68 -16.53
C LEU A 80 -8.44 -3.95 -16.54
N SER A 81 -8.66 -3.03 -17.49
CA SER A 81 -9.88 -2.21 -17.58
C SER A 81 -11.12 -3.07 -17.81
N ALA A 82 -10.96 -4.24 -18.44
CA ALA A 82 -12.03 -5.20 -18.67
C ALA A 82 -12.58 -5.83 -17.37
N GLY A 83 -11.79 -5.88 -16.28
CA GLY A 83 -12.20 -6.48 -15.01
C GLY A 83 -12.92 -5.51 -14.07
N LEU A 84 -12.67 -4.21 -14.17
CA LEU A 84 -13.28 -3.18 -13.31
C LEU A 84 -14.79 -3.00 -13.58
N SER A 85 -15.25 -3.27 -14.80
CA SER A 85 -16.67 -3.19 -15.15
C SER A 85 -17.51 -4.34 -14.58
N SER A 86 -16.89 -5.42 -14.08
CA SER A 86 -17.61 -6.62 -13.63
C SER A 86 -17.90 -6.64 -12.12
N SER A 87 -17.22 -5.82 -11.30
CA SER A 87 -17.41 -5.84 -9.83
C SER A 87 -18.39 -4.80 -9.29
N THR A 88 -18.91 -3.88 -10.12
CA THR A 88 -19.86 -2.82 -9.69
C THR A 88 -21.32 -3.11 -10.07
N GLY A 89 -21.62 -4.26 -10.68
CA GLY A 89 -22.98 -4.63 -11.08
C GLY A 89 -23.31 -6.08 -10.74
N GLY A 90 -23.74 -6.36 -9.51
CA GLY A 90 -23.97 -7.75 -9.11
C GLY A 90 -24.72 -7.98 -7.80
N ASP A 91 -25.65 -7.12 -7.39
CA ASP A 91 -26.70 -7.54 -6.47
C ASP A 91 -28.01 -6.80 -6.77
N GLY A 92 -28.93 -7.47 -7.47
CA GLY A 92 -30.14 -6.85 -8.00
C GLY A 92 -30.92 -7.72 -8.97
N GLY A 93 -30.90 -9.04 -8.80
CA GLY A 93 -31.64 -9.99 -9.62
C GLY A 93 -32.88 -10.49 -8.90
N LYS A 94 -33.96 -9.70 -8.87
CA LYS A 94 -35.29 -10.12 -8.41
C LYS A 94 -35.70 -11.41 -9.13
N ARG A 95 -35.94 -12.50 -8.39
CA ARG A 95 -36.71 -13.65 -8.87
C ARG A 95 -38.14 -13.51 -8.37
N LEU A 96 -39.02 -13.01 -9.24
CA LEU A 96 -40.48 -13.11 -9.12
C LEU A 96 -40.99 -13.91 -10.32
N GLY A 97 -41.88 -14.86 -10.06
CA GLY A 97 -42.58 -15.69 -11.06
C GLY A 97 -41.85 -17.02 -11.33
N SER A 98 -42.48 -18.19 -11.22
CA SER A 98 -43.87 -18.51 -11.56
C SER A 98 -44.49 -19.58 -10.64
#